data_AF-A0A0A9XNG0-F1
#
_entry.id   AF-A0A0A9XNG0-F1
#
_cell.length_a   1.000
_cell.length_b   1.000
_cell.length_c   1.000
_cell.angle_alpha   90.00
_cell.angle_beta   90.00
_cell.angle_gamma   90.00
#
_symmetry.space_group_name_H-M   'P 1'
#
loop_
_entity.id
_entity.type
_entity.pdbx_description
1 polymer ?
#
loop_
_entity_poly.entity_id
_entity_poly.type
_entity_poly.pdbx_seq_one_letter_code
_entity_poly.pdbx_strand_id
1 'polypeptide(L)'
;MTPDEMEFHYFKLHDFDNNTKLDGLEILQAIRHTLEHDEHKASEGVTPIGQGSAFPSDDFHYYVDLIDQVLAEDDTDNDGYLSYIEYVIGRQNQKKPSNHHVH
;
A
#
# COMPACT_ATOMS: atom_id res chain seq x y z
N MET A 1 7.27 18.83 6.79
CA MET A 1 7.21 17.43 6.38
C MET A 1 8.31 17.19 5.37
N THR A 2 9.38 16.50 5.78
CA THR A 2 10.37 15.96 4.84
C THR A 2 9.77 14.77 4.08
N PRO A 3 10.34 14.35 2.93
CA PRO A 3 9.90 13.15 2.24
C PRO A 3 9.85 11.94 3.18
N ASP A 4 10.91 11.72 3.95
CA ASP A 4 11.02 10.61 4.90
C ASP A 4 9.97 10.68 6.02
N GLU A 5 9.66 11.88 6.51
CA GLU A 5 8.62 12.09 7.52
C GLU A 5 7.22 11.84 6.95
N MET A 6 6.99 12.14 5.66
CA MET A 6 5.75 11.76 4.97
C MET A 6 5.65 10.26 4.76
N GLU A 7 6.75 9.58 4.45
CA GLU A 7 6.76 8.11 4.29
C GLU A 7 6.46 7.40 5.61
N PHE A 8 7.09 7.86 6.69
CA PHE A 8 6.85 7.36 8.04
C PHE A 8 5.42 7.66 8.51
N HIS A 9 4.92 8.88 8.25
CA HIS A 9 3.54 9.22 8.59
C HIS A 9 2.54 8.36 7.82
N TYR A 10 2.78 8.11 6.54
CA TYR A 10 1.93 7.23 5.72
C TYR A 10 1.94 5.80 6.25
N PHE A 11 3.10 5.27 6.64
CA PHE A 11 3.23 3.96 7.27
C PHE A 11 2.41 3.91 8.57
N LYS A 12 2.62 4.89 9.46
CA LYS A 12 1.90 4.98 10.75
C LYS A 12 0.41 5.23 10.62
N LEU A 13 -0.05 5.84 9.52
CA LEU A 13 -1.47 6.08 9.28
C LEU A 13 -2.24 4.79 9.01
N HIS A 14 -1.57 3.78 8.44
CA HIS A 14 -2.17 2.51 8.04
C HIS A 14 -1.83 1.34 8.97
N ASP A 15 -0.93 1.54 9.93
CA ASP A 15 -0.66 0.65 11.08
C ASP A 15 -1.74 0.86 12.16
N PHE A 16 -2.87 0.17 12.01
CA PHE A 16 -4.07 0.37 12.82
C PHE A 16 -3.94 -0.26 14.22
N ASP A 17 -3.22 -1.38 14.32
CA ASP A 17 -3.01 -2.09 15.59
C ASP A 17 -1.74 -1.63 16.34
N ASN A 18 -0.95 -0.74 15.72
CA ASN A 18 0.30 -0.18 16.26
C ASN A 18 1.40 -1.22 16.50
N ASN A 19 1.44 -2.30 15.74
CA ASN A 19 2.49 -3.31 15.81
C ASN A 19 3.78 -2.91 15.05
N THR A 20 3.77 -1.76 14.36
CA THR A 20 4.91 -1.25 13.55
C THR A 20 5.24 -2.15 12.35
N LYS A 21 4.22 -2.82 11.83
CA LYS A 21 4.22 -3.61 10.61
C LYS A 21 2.92 -3.32 9.86
N LEU A 22 2.83 -3.75 8.61
CA LEU A 22 1.61 -3.69 7.82
C LEU A 22 1.21 -5.08 7.38
N ASP A 23 0.03 -5.52 7.77
CA ASP A 23 -0.57 -6.75 7.25
C ASP A 23 -1.29 -6.53 5.90
N GLY A 24 -1.67 -7.60 5.22
CA GLY A 24 -2.33 -7.52 3.91
C GLY A 24 -3.63 -6.71 3.91
N LEU A 25 -4.41 -6.71 4.99
CA LEU A 25 -5.63 -5.90 5.13
C LEU A 25 -5.30 -4.42 5.34
N GLU A 26 -4.23 -4.13 6.07
CA GLU A 26 -3.74 -2.75 6.25
C GLU A 26 -3.22 -2.18 4.93
N ILE A 27 -2.49 -3.00 4.15
CA ILE A 27 -2.05 -2.66 2.79
C ILE A 27 -3.27 -2.44 1.87
N LEU A 28 -4.26 -3.33 1.89
CA LEU A 28 -5.51 -3.18 1.14
C LEU A 28 -6.20 -1.85 1.44
N GLN A 29 -6.28 -1.50 2.73
CA GLN A 29 -6.88 -0.25 3.19
C GLN A 29 -6.08 0.97 2.71
N ALA A 30 -4.75 0.88 2.68
CA ALA A 30 -3.86 1.94 2.19
C ALA A 30 -4.00 2.18 0.68
N ILE A 31 -4.08 1.11 -0.11
CA ILE A 31 -4.31 1.18 -1.56
C ILE A 31 -5.64 1.88 -1.83
N ARG A 32 -6.71 1.49 -1.13
CA ARG A 32 -8.03 2.11 -1.30
C ARG A 32 -8.01 3.62 -0.98
N HIS A 33 -7.39 4.00 0.13
CA HIS A 33 -7.29 5.40 0.53
C HIS A 33 -6.50 6.26 -0.47
N THR A 34 -5.52 5.65 -1.15
CA THR A 34 -4.70 6.31 -2.17
C THR A 34 -5.49 6.51 -3.47
N LEU A 35 -6.22 5.47 -3.90
CA LEU A 35 -7.08 5.54 -5.07
C LEU A 35 -8.18 6.58 -4.90
N GLU A 36 -8.92 6.53 -3.79
CA GLU A 36 -9.95 7.54 -3.45
C GLU A 36 -9.38 8.97 -3.53
N HIS A 37 -8.17 9.20 -3.02
CA HIS A 37 -7.52 10.52 -3.10
C HIS A 37 -7.20 10.99 -4.53
N ASP A 38 -6.90 10.08 -5.46
CA ASP A 38 -6.67 10.41 -6.87
C ASP A 38 -8.01 10.66 -7.62
N GLU A 39 -9.09 9.96 -7.27
CA GLU A 39 -10.41 10.16 -7.89
C GLU A 39 -11.09 11.44 -7.37
N HIS A 40 -10.82 11.84 -6.13
CA HIS A 40 -11.37 13.05 -5.51
C HIS A 40 -10.78 14.38 -6.01
N LYS A 41 -9.85 14.37 -6.98
CA LYS A 41 -9.53 15.59 -7.75
C LYS A 41 -10.48 15.85 -8.92
N ALA A 42 -11.41 14.94 -9.23
CA ALA A 42 -12.36 15.10 -10.33
C ALA A 42 -13.82 15.35 -9.90
N SER A 43 -14.23 15.04 -8.67
CA SER A 43 -15.56 15.46 -8.19
C SER A 43 -15.69 15.47 -6.68
N GLU A 44 -16.23 16.57 -6.16
CA GLU A 44 -16.82 16.63 -4.84
C GLU A 44 -17.83 15.48 -4.67
N GLY A 45 -17.55 14.56 -3.76
CA GLY A 45 -18.39 13.39 -3.56
C GLY A 45 -17.83 12.50 -2.48
N VAL A 46 -17.92 12.97 -1.23
CA VAL A 46 -17.70 12.15 -0.04
C VAL A 46 -18.58 10.91 -0.14
N THR A 47 -18.02 9.76 -0.48
CA THR A 47 -18.53 8.48 0.00
C THR A 47 -17.56 8.04 1.09
N PRO A 48 -17.94 8.17 2.37
CA PRO A 48 -17.26 7.40 3.37
C PRO A 48 -17.59 5.96 3.02
N ILE A 49 -16.60 5.15 2.65
CA ILE A 49 -16.76 3.69 2.67
C ILE A 49 -16.85 3.30 4.16
N GLY A 50 -17.99 3.64 4.76
CA GLY A 50 -18.53 2.87 5.86
C GLY A 50 -18.81 1.49 5.30
N GLN A 51 -18.21 0.49 5.92
CA GLN A 51 -18.74 -0.88 6.06
C GLN A 51 -19.96 -1.16 5.14
N GLY A 52 -19.75 -1.53 3.87
CA GLY A 52 -20.85 -2.10 3.08
C GLY A 52 -20.97 -1.77 1.58
N SER A 53 -20.11 -0.97 0.94
CA SER A 53 -20.10 -0.95 -0.52
C SER A 53 -19.46 -2.23 -1.03
N ALA A 54 -20.30 -3.18 -1.44
CA ALA A 54 -19.87 -4.43 -2.04
C ALA A 54 -18.88 -4.15 -3.18
N PHE A 55 -17.67 -4.71 -3.05
CA PHE A 55 -16.68 -4.76 -4.11
C PHE A 55 -17.34 -5.27 -5.39
N PRO A 56 -17.16 -4.62 -6.56
CA PRO A 56 -17.16 -5.38 -7.80
C PRO A 56 -16.18 -6.52 -7.60
N SER A 57 -16.62 -7.77 -7.76
CA SER A 57 -15.83 -8.95 -7.41
C SER A 57 -14.47 -8.96 -8.11
N ASP A 58 -14.43 -8.40 -9.32
CA ASP A 58 -13.26 -8.26 -10.16
C ASP A 58 -12.18 -7.33 -9.55
N ASP A 59 -12.60 -6.28 -8.82
CA ASP A 59 -11.68 -5.33 -8.20
C ASP A 59 -10.99 -5.94 -6.97
N PHE A 60 -11.72 -6.76 -6.21
CA PHE A 60 -11.15 -7.42 -5.03
C PHE A 60 -10.02 -8.38 -5.41
N HIS A 61 -10.20 -9.18 -6.46
CA HIS A 61 -9.15 -10.07 -6.95
C HIS A 61 -7.89 -9.31 -7.37
N TYR A 62 -8.05 -8.19 -8.08
CA TYR A 62 -6.92 -7.33 -8.45
C TYR A 62 -6.14 -6.82 -7.23
N TYR A 63 -6.83 -6.38 -6.18
CA TYR A 63 -6.15 -5.92 -4.97
C TYR A 63 -5.45 -7.06 -4.23
N VAL A 64 -6.06 -8.24 -4.15
CA VAL A 64 -5.43 -9.42 -3.56
C VAL A 64 -4.15 -9.79 -4.31
N ASP A 65 -4.21 -9.85 -5.64
CA ASP A 65 -3.03 -10.14 -6.47
C ASP A 65 -1.92 -9.10 -6.26
N LEU A 66 -2.27 -7.82 -6.10
CA LEU A 66 -1.33 -6.75 -5.81
C LEU A 66 -0.68 -6.92 -4.42
N ILE A 67 -1.46 -7.27 -3.40
CA ILE A 67 -0.96 -7.51 -2.04
C ILE A 67 -0.04 -8.73 -2.03
N ASP A 68 -0.45 -9.82 -2.67
CA ASP A 68 0.34 -11.03 -2.80
C ASP A 68 1.68 -10.75 -3.49
N GLN A 69 1.68 -9.90 -4.53
CA GLN A 69 2.91 -9.48 -5.19
C GLN A 69 3.81 -8.65 -4.26
N VAL A 70 3.25 -7.69 -3.52
CA VAL A 70 4.02 -6.85 -2.58
C VAL A 70 4.67 -7.71 -1.49
N LEU A 71 3.91 -8.62 -0.89
CA LEU A 71 4.45 -9.54 0.11
C LEU A 71 5.53 -10.44 -0.50
N ALA A 72 5.30 -11.01 -1.69
CA ALA A 72 6.29 -11.88 -2.33
C ALA A 72 7.63 -11.17 -2.66
N GLU A 73 7.59 -9.85 -2.93
CA GLU A 73 8.77 -9.06 -3.26
C GLU A 73 9.49 -8.50 -2.02
N ASP A 74 8.72 -8.00 -1.04
CA ASP A 74 9.26 -7.17 0.04
C ASP A 74 9.20 -7.85 1.43
N ASP A 75 8.36 -8.87 1.65
CA ASP A 75 8.35 -9.67 2.90
C ASP A 75 9.52 -10.68 2.87
N THR A 76 10.65 -10.27 3.45
CA THR A 76 11.90 -11.03 3.37
C THR A 76 11.98 -12.16 4.38
N ASP A 77 11.30 -12.03 5.51
CA ASP A 77 11.26 -13.05 6.55
C ASP A 77 10.03 -13.98 6.48
N ASN A 78 9.12 -13.71 5.54
CA ASN A 78 7.88 -14.46 5.26
C ASN A 78 6.99 -14.60 6.50
N ASP A 79 6.94 -13.55 7.33
CA ASP A 79 6.09 -13.53 8.50
C ASP A 79 4.63 -13.09 8.20
N GLY A 80 4.36 -12.69 6.95
CA GLY A 80 3.06 -12.22 6.47
C GLY A 80 2.80 -10.74 6.74
N TYR A 81 3.83 -10.01 7.17
CA TYR A 81 3.77 -8.59 7.44
C TYR A 81 4.91 -7.85 6.72
N LEU A 82 4.68 -6.58 6.45
CA LEU A 82 5.71 -5.69 5.96
C LEU A 82 6.21 -4.82 7.12
N SER A 83 7.39 -5.11 7.64
CA SER A 83 8.02 -4.25 8.64
C SER A 83 8.37 -2.88 8.04
N TYR A 84 8.54 -1.85 8.89
CA TYR A 84 8.97 -0.54 8.41
C TYR A 84 10.27 -0.59 7.60
N ILE A 85 11.20 -1.48 7.97
CA ILE A 85 12.48 -1.63 7.28
C ILE A 85 12.25 -2.19 5.86
N GLU A 86 11.44 -3.24 5.75
CA GLU A 86 11.10 -3.86 4.47
C GLU A 86 10.33 -2.90 3.56
N TYR A 87 9.35 -2.18 4.11
CA TYR A 87 8.62 -1.13 3.40
C TYR A 87 9.55 -0.06 2.79
N VAL A 88 10.52 0.44 3.56
CA VAL A 88 11.46 1.45 3.08
C VAL A 88 12.37 0.86 1.99
N ILE A 89 12.84 -0.38 2.15
CA ILE A 89 13.68 -1.06 1.16
C ILE A 89 12.92 -1.28 -0.15
N GLY A 90 11.69 -1.81 -0.08
CA GLY A 90 10.82 -2.01 -1.24
C GLY A 90 10.60 -0.72 -2.01
N ARG A 91 10.32 0.38 -1.30
CA ARG A 91 10.13 1.70 -1.90
C ARG A 91 11.41 2.26 -2.54
N GLN A 92 12.58 1.99 -1.97
CA GLN A 92 13.86 2.36 -2.57
C GLN A 92 14.16 1.54 -3.83
N ASN A 93 13.78 0.27 -3.85
CA ASN A 93 13.91 -0.60 -5.01
C ASN A 93 13.01 -0.12 -6.16
N GLN A 94 11.78 0.31 -5.88
CA GLN A 94 10.89 0.90 -6.89
C GLN A 94 11.38 2.27 -7.43
N LYS A 95 12.05 3.09 -6.59
CA LYS A 95 12.62 4.38 -7.01
C LYS A 95 13.88 4.24 -7.87
N LYS A 96 14.54 3.07 -7.89
CA LYS A 96 15.64 2.79 -8.82
C LYS A 96 15.02 2.33 -10.14
N PRO A 97 15.01 3.15 -11.22
CA PRO A 97 14.64 2.63 -12.52
C PRO A 97 15.63 1.51 -12.86
N SER A 98 15.10 0.33 -13.14
CA SER A 98 15.85 -0.82 -13.63
C SER A 98 16.66 -0.38 -14.84
N ASN A 99 17.97 -0.16 -14.65
CA ASN A 99 18.93 0.03 -15.73
C ASN A 99 19.12 -1.33 -16.44
N HIS A 100 18.09 -1.81 -17.12
CA HIS A 100 18.20 -2.91 -18.07
C HIS A 100 18.60 -2.32 -19.44
N HIS A 101 19.83 -1.82 -19.53
CA HIS A 101 20.51 -1.74 -20.82
C HIS A 101 20.87 -3.16 -21.22
N VAL A 102 20.00 -3.78 -22.02
CA VAL A 102 20.33 -5.02 -22.74
C VAL A 102 21.36 -4.64 -23.79
N HIS A 103 22.52 -5.29 -23.70
CA HIS A 103 23.68 -5.10 -24.57
C HIS A 103 23.68 -6.11 -25.72
#